data_AF-A0A948R3W6-F1
#
_entry.id   AF-A0A948R3W6-F1
#
_cell.length_a   1.000
_cell.length_b   1.000
_cell.length_c   1.000
_cell.angle_alpha   90.00
_cell.angle_beta   90.00
_cell.angle_gamma   90.00
#
_symmetry.space_group_name_H-M   'P 1'
#
loop_
_entity.id
_entity.type
_entity.pdbx_description
1 polymer ?
#
loop_
_entity_poly.entity_id
_entity_poly.type
_entity_poly.pdbx_seq_one_letter_code
_entity_poly.pdbx_strand_id
1 'polypeptide(L)'
;MIEIDKHNGTERWTLDRLSDFVARSISQARDHPAPFHHLELQQVFPDEIYHALLCNWPDPSGFRAMSGRAKSELGPNGEPTRVKLDLLPEYTRRLPLRQRDLWGMIGGALRSDVVKSAIVRRLEPGLSRRFGKELSQTGMYPIPILTRDRPGYSIHPHQDTHWKGITVQIYLPSNDSARHVGTIFHERTPAGEFPVTKRMSFVPNSGYAFAVGEETWHSADTIGQEVDARDSILLTYFVDTFPGRYVRNRLKRAGNFVLSSLAPRPLRDGGKSFQG
;
A
#
# COMPACT_ATOMS: atom_id res chain seq x y z
N MET A 1 -14.23 -16.90 -3.92
CA MET A 1 -13.99 -17.52 -2.59
C MET A 1 -12.73 -18.35 -2.74
N ILE A 2 -11.61 -17.92 -2.18
CA ILE A 2 -10.30 -18.45 -2.58
C ILE A 2 -10.04 -19.75 -1.84
N GLU A 3 -9.92 -20.84 -2.59
CA GLU A 3 -9.28 -22.06 -2.13
C GLU A 3 -7.78 -21.90 -2.35
N ILE A 4 -7.03 -21.89 -1.25
CA ILE A 4 -5.57 -21.98 -1.28
C ILE A 4 -5.28 -23.46 -1.10
N ASP A 5 -4.82 -24.11 -2.18
CA ASP A 5 -4.39 -25.51 -2.16
C ASP A 5 -3.34 -25.74 -1.07
N LYS A 6 -3.58 -26.73 -0.20
CA LYS A 6 -2.63 -27.19 0.81
C LYS A 6 -2.74 -28.70 0.98
N HIS A 7 -1.59 -29.37 0.98
CA HIS A 7 -1.44 -30.54 1.83
C HIS A 7 -1.67 -30.10 3.30
N ASN A 8 -2.62 -30.74 3.98
CA ASN A 8 -3.13 -30.51 5.35
C ASN A 8 -4.16 -29.38 5.56
N GLY A 9 -5.45 -29.78 5.58
CA GLY A 9 -6.52 -29.19 6.42
C GLY A 9 -6.93 -27.75 6.11
N THR A 10 -7.93 -27.55 5.25
CA THR A 10 -8.39 -26.23 4.81
C THR A 10 -9.20 -25.49 5.88
N GLU A 11 -8.56 -24.51 6.53
CA GLU A 11 -9.29 -23.38 7.09
C GLU A 11 -9.43 -22.30 6.00
N ARG A 12 -10.67 -21.95 5.65
CA ARG A 12 -10.96 -21.01 4.57
C ARG A 12 -10.84 -19.57 5.08
N TRP A 13 -10.02 -18.75 4.42
CA TRP A 13 -9.95 -17.32 4.72
C TRP A 13 -11.19 -16.61 4.18
N THR A 14 -11.90 -15.94 5.07
CA THR A 14 -12.98 -15.01 4.74
C THR A 14 -12.47 -13.57 4.88
N LEU A 15 -13.21 -12.62 4.29
CA LEU A 15 -12.92 -11.20 4.43
C LEU A 15 -12.83 -10.79 5.91
N ASP A 16 -13.79 -11.23 6.73
CA ASP A 16 -13.86 -10.85 8.15
C ASP A 16 -12.69 -11.44 8.94
N ARG A 17 -12.38 -12.73 8.75
CA ARG A 17 -11.24 -13.38 9.40
C ARG A 17 -9.91 -12.72 9.07
N LEU A 18 -9.71 -12.36 7.80
CA LEU A 18 -8.52 -11.65 7.37
C LEU A 18 -8.47 -10.24 7.97
N SER A 19 -9.60 -9.52 7.97
CA SER A 19 -9.70 -8.18 8.56
C SER A 19 -9.35 -8.20 10.05
N ASP A 20 -9.88 -9.17 10.78
CA ASP A 20 -9.61 -9.34 12.21
C ASP A 20 -8.15 -9.71 12.48
N PHE A 21 -7.55 -10.56 11.65
CA PHE A 21 -6.13 -10.89 11.76
C PHE A 21 -5.27 -9.63 11.58
N VAL A 22 -5.50 -8.88 10.51
CA VAL A 22 -4.76 -7.64 10.22
C VAL A 22 -4.94 -6.62 11.34
N ALA A 23 -6.17 -6.45 11.85
CA ALA A 23 -6.45 -5.55 12.96
C ALA A 23 -5.74 -5.97 14.27
N ARG A 24 -5.64 -7.27 14.55
CA ARG A 24 -4.88 -7.79 15.69
C ARG A 24 -3.38 -7.52 15.53
N SER A 25 -2.81 -7.82 14.35
CA SER A 25 -1.41 -7.52 14.05
C SER A 25 -1.07 -6.04 14.28
N ILE A 26 -1.92 -5.13 13.79
CA ILE A 26 -1.77 -3.68 13.99
C ILE A 26 -1.88 -3.30 15.48
N SER A 27 -2.81 -3.90 16.21
CA SER A 27 -2.99 -3.62 17.63
C SER A 27 -1.78 -4.05 18.48
N GLN A 28 -1.03 -5.06 18.01
CA GLN A 28 0.18 -5.59 18.64
C GLN A 28 1.48 -4.96 18.09
N ALA A 29 1.39 -4.11 17.07
CA ALA A 29 2.53 -3.45 16.45
C ALA A 29 3.32 -2.64 17.49
N ARG A 30 4.66 -2.66 17.39
CA ARG A 30 5.53 -1.88 18.28
C ARG A 30 5.39 -0.41 17.96
N ASP A 31 5.15 0.42 18.96
CA ASP A 31 5.19 1.88 18.81
C ASP A 31 6.58 2.43 19.14
N HIS A 32 6.94 3.50 18.45
CA HIS A 32 8.18 4.23 18.65
C HIS A 32 7.89 5.73 18.68
N PRO A 33 8.37 6.47 19.69
CA PRO A 33 8.11 7.90 19.79
C PRO A 33 9.03 8.76 18.89
N ALA A 34 10.19 8.23 18.49
CA ALA A 34 11.21 8.94 17.72
C ALA A 34 11.55 8.15 16.43
N PRO A 35 11.84 8.83 15.28
CA PRO A 35 11.97 10.29 15.12
C PRO A 35 10.66 11.09 15.16
N PHE A 36 9.55 10.37 15.04
CA PHE A 36 8.20 10.84 15.33
C PHE A 36 7.37 9.60 15.70
N HIS A 37 6.18 9.80 16.26
CA HIS A 37 5.34 8.68 16.66
C HIS A 37 4.93 7.81 15.46
N HIS A 38 5.39 6.56 15.44
CA HIS A 38 5.09 5.60 14.39
C HIS A 38 4.97 4.18 14.94
N LEU A 39 4.33 3.32 14.16
CA LEU A 39 4.24 1.88 14.41
C LEU A 39 5.17 1.13 13.48
N GLU A 40 5.85 0.10 14.00
CA GLU A 40 6.48 -0.95 13.23
C GLU A 40 5.55 -2.18 13.19
N LEU A 41 5.17 -2.55 11.97
CA LEU A 41 4.26 -3.66 11.71
C LEU A 41 5.08 -4.92 11.43
N GLN A 42 4.66 -6.04 12.00
CA GLN A 42 5.20 -7.37 11.72
C GLN A 42 4.05 -8.36 11.55
N GLN A 43 4.25 -9.32 10.66
CA GLN A 43 3.28 -10.35 10.34
C GLN A 43 1.88 -9.76 10.07
N VAL A 44 1.81 -8.81 9.13
CA VAL A 44 0.57 -8.09 8.81
C VAL A 44 -0.52 -9.03 8.31
N PHE A 45 -0.12 -10.01 7.50
CA PHE A 45 -1.00 -11.05 6.97
C PHE A 45 -0.65 -12.41 7.58
N PRO A 46 -1.59 -13.37 7.59
CA PRO A 46 -1.27 -14.77 7.84
C PRO A 46 -0.22 -15.28 6.84
N ASP A 47 0.67 -16.17 7.27
CA ASP A 47 1.82 -16.60 6.45
C ASP A 47 1.37 -17.20 5.11
N GLU A 48 0.31 -18.01 5.11
CA GLU A 48 -0.25 -18.58 3.87
C GLU A 48 -0.88 -17.55 2.95
N ILE A 49 -1.45 -16.48 3.50
CA ILE A 49 -1.96 -15.36 2.69
C ILE A 49 -0.77 -14.61 2.10
N TYR A 50 0.28 -14.36 2.90
CA TYR A 50 1.48 -13.70 2.44
C TYR A 50 2.15 -14.49 1.30
N HIS A 51 2.34 -15.80 1.47
CA HIS A 51 2.82 -16.68 0.41
C HIS A 51 1.91 -16.66 -0.82
N ALA A 52 0.58 -16.67 -0.64
CA ALA A 52 -0.35 -16.57 -1.77
C ALA A 52 -0.24 -15.23 -2.52
N LEU A 53 0.02 -14.12 -1.83
CA LEU A 53 0.26 -12.81 -2.46
C LEU A 53 1.48 -12.85 -3.38
N LEU A 54 2.58 -13.44 -2.90
CA LEU A 54 3.82 -13.58 -3.68
C LEU A 54 3.62 -14.49 -4.90
N CYS A 55 2.97 -15.64 -4.72
CA CYS A 55 2.71 -16.60 -5.80
C CYS A 55 1.66 -16.13 -6.82
N ASN A 56 0.83 -15.14 -6.48
CA ASN A 56 -0.24 -14.63 -7.33
C ASN A 56 -0.11 -13.13 -7.57
N TRP A 57 1.13 -12.65 -7.76
CA TRP A 57 1.39 -11.27 -8.11
C TRP A 57 0.58 -10.85 -9.36
N PRO A 58 -0.03 -9.65 -9.39
CA PRO A 58 -0.84 -9.23 -10.53
C PRO A 58 -0.02 -9.14 -11.81
N ASP A 59 -0.66 -9.43 -12.94
CA ASP A 59 -0.04 -9.23 -14.25
C ASP A 59 0.42 -7.76 -14.44
N PRO A 60 1.59 -7.51 -15.04
CA PRO A 60 2.07 -6.15 -15.33
C PRO A 60 1.04 -5.26 -16.04
N SER A 61 0.18 -5.82 -16.89
CA SER A 61 -0.89 -5.08 -17.58
C SER A 61 -1.95 -4.50 -16.64
N GLY A 62 -2.03 -5.02 -15.41
CA GLY A 62 -2.89 -4.50 -14.35
C GLY A 62 -2.34 -3.21 -13.72
N PHE A 63 -1.05 -2.93 -13.90
CA PHE A 63 -0.40 -1.76 -13.34
C PHE A 63 -0.44 -0.57 -14.31
N ARG A 64 -0.42 0.63 -13.74
CA ARG A 64 -0.27 1.89 -14.47
C ARG A 64 0.86 2.72 -13.85
N ALA A 65 1.46 3.59 -14.65
CA ALA A 65 2.42 4.57 -14.14
C ALA A 65 1.82 5.37 -12.97
N MET A 66 2.63 5.61 -11.93
CA MET A 66 2.26 6.49 -10.84
C MET A 66 3.00 7.82 -11.00
N SER A 67 2.34 8.81 -11.60
CA SER A 67 2.83 10.19 -11.61
C SER A 67 2.88 10.75 -10.17
N GLY A 68 3.95 11.45 -9.78
CA GLY A 68 4.11 11.89 -8.38
C GLY A 68 5.37 12.71 -8.10
N ARG A 69 5.74 12.80 -6.82
CA ARG A 69 6.89 13.60 -6.33
C ARG A 69 8.27 12.94 -6.55
N ALA A 70 8.32 11.80 -7.22
CA ALA A 70 9.58 11.10 -7.48
C ALA A 70 10.40 11.89 -8.50
N LYS A 71 11.71 12.03 -8.29
CA LYS A 71 12.59 12.75 -9.22
C LYS A 71 12.80 11.98 -10.53
N SER A 72 12.85 10.66 -10.45
CA SER A 72 13.03 9.77 -11.59
C SER A 72 11.67 9.19 -11.96
N GLU A 73 10.88 9.91 -12.75
CA GLU A 73 9.62 9.34 -13.23
C GLU A 73 9.87 8.19 -14.22
N LEU A 74 11.01 8.21 -14.91
CA LEU A 74 11.40 7.23 -15.93
C LEU A 74 12.79 6.64 -15.61
N GLY A 75 12.92 5.33 -15.82
CA GLY A 75 14.19 4.61 -15.78
C GLY A 75 15.00 4.81 -17.08
N PRO A 76 16.18 4.16 -17.19
CA PRO A 76 17.07 4.33 -18.34
C PRO A 76 16.43 4.05 -19.71
N ASN A 77 15.41 3.17 -19.73
CA ASN A 77 14.72 2.74 -20.95
C ASN A 77 13.41 3.49 -21.20
N GLY A 78 13.14 4.60 -20.48
CA GLY A 78 11.90 5.36 -20.61
C GLY A 78 10.68 4.73 -19.93
N GLU A 79 10.88 3.66 -19.15
CA GLU A 79 9.83 2.99 -18.39
C GLU A 79 9.59 3.65 -17.03
N PRO A 80 8.34 3.68 -16.51
CA PRO A 80 8.08 4.25 -15.19
C PRO A 80 8.85 3.51 -14.08
N THR A 81 9.59 4.26 -13.26
CA THR A 81 10.30 3.69 -12.10
C THR A 81 9.34 3.25 -11.00
N ARG A 82 8.12 3.79 -10.98
CA ARG A 82 7.03 3.35 -10.11
C ARG A 82 5.76 3.08 -10.90
N VAL A 83 5.20 1.90 -10.67
CA VAL A 83 3.87 1.53 -11.16
C VAL A 83 2.95 1.16 -10.01
N LYS A 84 1.64 1.28 -10.24
CA LYS A 84 0.62 1.02 -9.22
C LYS A 84 -0.60 0.27 -9.73
N LEU A 85 -1.26 -0.43 -8.82
CA LEU A 85 -2.59 -1.01 -8.97
C LEU A 85 -3.41 -0.68 -7.72
N ASP A 86 -4.48 0.10 -7.89
CA ASP A 86 -5.42 0.40 -6.80
C ASP A 86 -6.18 -0.89 -6.41
N LEU A 87 -6.17 -1.25 -5.13
CA LEU A 87 -6.86 -2.46 -4.62
C LEU A 87 -8.33 -2.15 -4.29
N LEU A 88 -9.02 -1.51 -5.24
CA LEU A 88 -10.45 -1.22 -5.19
C LEU A 88 -11.21 -2.11 -6.20
N PRO A 89 -12.49 -2.46 -5.92
CA PRO A 89 -13.25 -3.40 -6.75
C PRO A 89 -13.27 -3.05 -8.25
N GLU A 90 -13.35 -1.78 -8.60
CA GLU A 90 -13.38 -1.29 -9.98
C GLU A 90 -12.08 -1.55 -10.77
N TYR A 91 -10.95 -1.71 -10.07
CA TYR A 91 -9.66 -2.02 -10.68
C TYR A 91 -9.33 -3.50 -10.57
N THR A 92 -9.52 -4.12 -9.41
CA THR A 92 -9.22 -5.55 -9.21
C THR A 92 -10.08 -6.46 -10.06
N ARG A 93 -11.30 -6.04 -10.44
CA ARG A 93 -12.18 -6.82 -11.34
C ARG A 93 -11.59 -7.10 -12.73
N ARG A 94 -10.58 -6.34 -13.15
CA ARG A 94 -9.89 -6.51 -14.43
C ARG A 94 -8.81 -7.60 -14.37
N LEU A 95 -8.44 -8.04 -13.18
CA LEU A 95 -7.47 -9.11 -12.99
C LEU A 95 -8.05 -10.47 -13.39
N PRO A 96 -7.22 -11.44 -13.79
CA PRO A 96 -7.58 -12.84 -13.90
C PRO A 96 -8.28 -13.36 -12.63
N LEU A 97 -9.21 -14.31 -12.76
CA LEU A 97 -10.12 -14.74 -11.68
C LEU A 97 -9.41 -15.01 -10.34
N ARG A 98 -8.33 -15.78 -10.34
CA ARG A 98 -7.58 -16.14 -9.13
C ARG A 98 -6.94 -14.91 -8.45
N GLN A 99 -6.30 -14.05 -9.24
CA GLN A 99 -5.71 -12.80 -8.76
C GLN A 99 -6.79 -11.84 -8.27
N ARG A 100 -7.90 -11.70 -9.01
CA ARG A 100 -9.03 -10.84 -8.64
C ARG A 100 -9.58 -11.19 -7.26
N ASP A 101 -9.85 -12.46 -7.01
CA ASP A 101 -10.43 -12.88 -5.73
C ASP A 101 -9.47 -12.57 -4.57
N LEU A 102 -8.16 -12.86 -4.72
CA LEU A 102 -7.13 -12.58 -3.71
C LEU A 102 -6.94 -11.10 -3.45
N TRP A 103 -6.59 -10.34 -4.48
CA TRP A 103 -6.32 -8.91 -4.35
C TRP A 103 -7.59 -8.12 -4.00
N GLY A 104 -8.76 -8.61 -4.40
CA GLY A 104 -10.06 -8.10 -3.95
C GLY A 104 -10.31 -8.33 -2.46
N MET A 105 -10.01 -9.52 -1.93
CA MET A 105 -10.12 -9.83 -0.50
C MET A 105 -9.16 -8.96 0.33
N ILE A 106 -7.91 -8.81 -0.11
CA ILE A 106 -6.89 -7.99 0.55
C ILE A 106 -7.31 -6.52 0.56
N GLY A 107 -7.71 -6.00 -0.61
CA GLY A 107 -8.24 -4.64 -0.72
C GLY A 107 -9.52 -4.41 0.09
N GLY A 108 -10.34 -5.43 0.28
CA GLY A 108 -11.49 -5.41 1.19
C GLY A 108 -11.05 -5.32 2.65
N ALA A 109 -10.15 -6.20 3.08
CA ALA A 109 -9.74 -6.31 4.48
C ALA A 109 -9.04 -5.04 4.96
N LEU A 110 -8.12 -4.49 4.16
CA LEU A 110 -7.42 -3.23 4.47
C LEU A 110 -8.34 -2.01 4.50
N ARG A 111 -9.54 -2.09 3.93
CA ARG A 111 -10.56 -1.03 3.97
C ARG A 111 -11.64 -1.26 5.02
N SER A 112 -11.58 -2.37 5.76
CA SER A 112 -12.56 -2.68 6.80
C SER A 112 -12.52 -1.68 7.96
N ASP A 113 -13.66 -1.50 8.62
CA ASP A 113 -13.77 -0.60 9.76
C ASP A 113 -12.97 -1.11 10.97
N VAL A 114 -12.80 -2.42 11.11
CA VAL A 114 -12.00 -3.02 12.20
C VAL A 114 -10.51 -2.68 12.03
N VAL A 115 -9.97 -2.77 10.81
CA VAL A 115 -8.58 -2.38 10.51
C VAL A 115 -8.41 -0.87 10.66
N LYS A 116 -9.33 -0.07 10.12
CA LYS A 116 -9.32 1.39 10.30
C LYS A 116 -9.30 1.79 11.78
N SER A 117 -10.18 1.19 12.59
CA SER A 117 -10.29 1.48 14.01
C SER A 117 -9.02 1.12 14.78
N ALA A 118 -8.39 -0.01 14.46
CA ALA A 118 -7.14 -0.43 15.07
C ALA A 118 -6.00 0.59 14.79
N ILE A 119 -5.87 1.02 13.53
CA ILE A 119 -4.85 2.00 13.11
C ILE A 119 -5.09 3.35 13.79
N VAL A 120 -6.32 3.87 13.73
CA VAL A 120 -6.66 5.18 14.33
C VAL A 120 -6.39 5.17 15.83
N ARG A 121 -6.75 4.09 16.54
CA ARG A 121 -6.50 3.96 17.97
C ARG A 121 -5.01 3.96 18.29
N ARG A 122 -4.20 3.17 17.57
CA ARG A 122 -2.76 3.08 17.82
C ARG A 122 -2.02 4.36 17.44
N LEU A 123 -2.53 5.15 16.49
CA LEU A 123 -1.93 6.40 16.04
C LEU A 123 -2.56 7.65 16.67
N GLU A 124 -3.44 7.49 17.67
CA GLU A 124 -4.12 8.59 18.35
C GLU A 124 -3.18 9.71 18.79
N PRO A 125 -1.98 9.47 19.37
CA PRO A 125 -1.10 10.56 19.80
C PRO A 125 -0.71 11.53 18.67
N GLY A 126 -0.39 10.99 17.49
CA GLY A 126 -0.04 11.80 16.32
C GLY A 126 -1.26 12.42 15.65
N LEU A 127 -2.40 11.72 15.65
CA LEU A 127 -3.65 12.23 15.11
C LEU A 127 -4.21 13.37 15.95
N SER A 128 -4.20 13.26 17.28
CA SER A 128 -4.66 14.29 18.21
C SER A 128 -3.76 15.51 18.21
N ARG A 129 -2.45 15.35 18.01
CA ARG A 129 -1.55 16.49 17.77
C ARG A 129 -2.00 17.33 16.57
N ARG A 130 -2.45 16.68 15.50
CA ARG A 130 -2.81 17.34 14.26
C ARG A 130 -4.24 17.87 14.21
N PHE A 131 -5.21 17.05 14.64
CA PHE A 131 -6.63 17.35 14.51
C PHE A 131 -7.25 17.87 15.82
N GLY A 132 -6.54 17.76 16.95
CA GLY A 132 -7.01 18.22 18.25
C GLY A 132 -8.39 17.66 18.60
N LYS A 133 -9.29 18.54 19.06
CA LYS A 133 -10.66 18.20 19.44
C LYS A 133 -11.52 17.75 18.25
N GLU A 134 -11.12 18.05 17.02
CA GLU A 134 -11.86 17.72 15.80
C GLU A 134 -11.59 16.28 15.31
N LEU A 135 -10.66 15.54 15.94
CA LEU A 135 -10.31 14.18 15.51
C LEU A 135 -11.54 13.27 15.41
N SER A 136 -12.45 13.33 16.39
CA SER A 136 -13.68 12.51 16.40
C SER A 136 -14.65 12.84 15.27
N GLN A 137 -14.58 14.05 14.72
CA GLN A 137 -15.40 14.54 13.61
C GLN A 137 -14.69 14.40 12.26
N THR A 138 -13.39 14.09 12.29
CA THR A 138 -12.54 14.00 11.10
C THR A 138 -12.80 12.68 10.37
N GLY A 139 -13.64 12.74 9.34
CA GLY A 139 -13.85 11.61 8.43
C GLY A 139 -12.55 11.21 7.73
N MET A 140 -12.25 9.91 7.68
CA MET A 140 -11.13 9.36 6.92
C MET A 140 -11.55 8.14 6.11
N TYR A 141 -11.05 8.02 4.88
CA TYR A 141 -11.33 6.87 4.01
C TYR A 141 -10.04 6.21 3.52
N PRO A 142 -9.94 4.87 3.63
CA PRO A 142 -8.76 4.11 3.22
C PRO A 142 -8.71 3.90 1.70
N ILE A 143 -7.52 4.08 1.12
CA ILE A 143 -7.19 3.67 -0.24
C ILE A 143 -5.93 2.81 -0.20
N PRO A 144 -6.04 1.48 -0.35
CA PRO A 144 -4.91 0.59 -0.56
C PRO A 144 -4.48 0.59 -2.03
N ILE A 145 -3.18 0.73 -2.26
CA ILE A 145 -2.55 0.72 -3.57
C ILE A 145 -1.36 -0.23 -3.52
N LEU A 146 -1.36 -1.25 -4.37
CA LEU A 146 -0.19 -2.07 -4.61
C LEU A 146 0.80 -1.27 -5.49
N THR A 147 2.04 -1.16 -5.08
CA THR A 147 3.09 -0.46 -5.81
C THR A 147 4.29 -1.36 -6.06
N ARG A 148 4.93 -1.12 -7.20
CA ARG A 148 6.23 -1.68 -7.54
C ARG A 148 7.17 -0.53 -7.88
N ASP A 149 8.23 -0.40 -7.09
CA ASP A 149 9.34 0.51 -7.36
C ASP A 149 10.47 -0.29 -7.99
N ARG A 150 11.06 0.22 -9.06
CA ARG A 150 12.15 -0.41 -9.83
C ARG A 150 13.47 0.31 -9.61
N PRO A 151 14.61 -0.28 -10.02
CA PRO A 151 15.89 0.41 -10.06
C PRO A 151 15.79 1.82 -10.65
N GLY A 152 16.42 2.77 -9.98
CA GLY A 152 16.35 4.19 -10.27
C GLY A 152 15.24 4.95 -9.55
N TYR A 153 14.22 4.29 -8.98
CA TYR A 153 13.21 4.97 -8.16
C TYR A 153 13.83 5.61 -6.92
N SER A 154 13.50 6.86 -6.63
CA SER A 154 13.80 7.54 -5.38
C SER A 154 12.74 8.57 -5.04
N ILE A 155 12.68 8.96 -3.76
CA ILE A 155 11.86 10.10 -3.32
C ILE A 155 12.59 10.86 -2.22
N HIS A 156 12.77 12.16 -2.43
CA HIS A 156 13.45 13.03 -1.46
C HIS A 156 12.67 13.15 -0.15
N PRO A 157 13.34 13.60 0.94
CA PRO A 157 12.69 13.94 2.19
C PRO A 157 11.48 14.84 1.96
N HIS A 158 10.32 14.39 2.41
CA HIS A 158 9.07 15.11 2.30
C HIS A 158 8.18 14.84 3.50
N GLN A 159 7.28 15.78 3.74
CA GLN A 159 6.05 15.51 4.46
C GLN A 159 5.00 15.07 3.45
N ASP A 160 4.14 14.16 3.88
CA ASP A 160 2.99 13.77 3.09
C ASP A 160 2.01 14.94 2.92
N THR A 161 1.20 14.93 1.85
CA THR A 161 0.23 16.01 1.62
C THR A 161 -0.78 16.09 2.78
N HIS A 162 -1.19 17.30 3.16
CA HIS A 162 -2.20 17.51 4.21
C HIS A 162 -3.57 16.84 3.94
N TRP A 163 -3.85 16.36 2.73
CA TRP A 163 -5.06 15.57 2.47
C TRP A 163 -4.97 14.13 3.00
N LYS A 164 -3.78 13.65 3.37
CA LYS A 164 -3.57 12.36 4.00
C LYS A 164 -3.60 12.54 5.51
N GLY A 165 -4.39 11.73 6.21
CA GLY A 165 -4.40 11.67 7.68
C GLY A 165 -3.40 10.63 8.20
N ILE A 166 -3.33 9.48 7.55
CA ILE A 166 -2.47 8.35 7.96
C ILE A 166 -1.80 7.74 6.73
N THR A 167 -0.53 7.38 6.89
CA THR A 167 0.22 6.60 5.91
C THR A 167 0.63 5.28 6.52
N VAL A 168 0.35 4.20 5.79
CA VAL A 168 0.77 2.84 6.08
C VAL A 168 1.49 2.30 4.84
N GLN A 169 2.63 1.67 5.03
CA GLN A 169 3.31 0.92 3.96
C GLN A 169 3.62 -0.49 4.47
N ILE A 170 3.14 -1.49 3.73
CA ILE A 170 3.36 -2.92 4.01
C ILE A 170 4.30 -3.46 2.94
N TYR A 171 5.45 -3.99 3.34
CA TYR A 171 6.48 -4.52 2.47
C TYR A 171 6.19 -5.96 2.04
N LEU A 172 6.39 -6.23 0.74
CA LEU A 172 6.10 -7.51 0.11
C LEU A 172 7.34 -8.20 -0.52
N PRO A 173 8.57 -8.16 0.06
CA PRO A 173 9.68 -8.92 -0.51
C PRO A 173 9.53 -10.41 -0.24
N SER A 174 10.06 -11.25 -1.13
CA SER A 174 10.09 -12.70 -0.93
C SER A 174 11.11 -13.17 0.10
N ASN A 175 12.09 -12.32 0.45
CA ASN A 175 13.18 -12.63 1.40
C ASN A 175 13.81 -11.33 1.95
N ASP A 176 14.85 -11.49 2.76
CA ASP A 176 15.53 -10.43 3.49
C ASP A 176 16.83 -9.97 2.80
N SER A 177 17.01 -10.18 1.49
CA SER A 177 18.26 -9.78 0.81
C SER A 177 18.40 -8.26 0.64
N ALA A 178 17.28 -7.55 0.52
CA ALA A 178 17.22 -6.13 0.19
C ALA A 178 16.83 -5.23 1.36
N ARG A 179 17.21 -5.59 2.61
CA ARG A 179 16.78 -4.86 3.83
C ARG A 179 17.06 -3.37 3.80
N HIS A 180 18.10 -2.96 3.09
CA HIS A 180 18.61 -1.58 3.00
C HIS A 180 17.73 -0.65 2.16
N VAL A 181 16.77 -1.14 1.37
CA VAL A 181 15.93 -0.27 0.50
C VAL A 181 14.61 0.17 1.14
N GLY A 182 14.44 -0.03 2.44
CA GLY A 182 13.25 0.44 3.14
C GLY A 182 13.20 1.97 3.32
N THR A 183 12.01 2.47 3.65
CA THR A 183 11.77 3.90 3.89
C THR A 183 12.65 4.42 5.01
N ILE A 184 13.15 5.63 4.82
CA ILE A 184 13.95 6.35 5.80
C ILE A 184 13.10 7.42 6.46
N PHE A 185 13.14 7.48 7.79
CA PHE A 185 12.57 8.55 8.59
C PHE A 185 13.69 9.48 9.05
N HIS A 186 13.38 10.77 9.04
CA HIS A 186 14.31 11.84 9.35
C HIS A 186 13.74 12.73 10.46
N GLU A 187 14.63 13.25 11.29
CA GLU A 187 14.39 14.50 12.01
C GLU A 187 14.97 15.65 11.19
N ARG A 188 14.21 16.73 11.05
CA ARG A 188 14.72 17.93 10.39
C ARG A 188 15.56 18.73 11.37
N THR A 189 16.83 18.95 11.07
CA THR A 189 17.71 19.76 11.93
C THR A 189 17.31 21.24 11.87
N PRO A 190 17.71 22.08 12.84
CA PRO A 190 17.52 23.54 12.76
C PRO A 190 18.15 24.18 11.51
N ALA A 191 19.24 23.59 11.00
CA ALA A 191 19.88 23.99 9.75
C ALA A 191 19.09 23.57 8.49
N GLY A 192 18.00 22.81 8.65
CA GLY A 192 17.15 22.33 7.56
C GLY A 192 17.63 21.05 6.89
N GLU A 193 18.58 20.33 7.49
CA GLU A 193 19.11 19.07 6.99
C GLU A 193 18.22 17.88 7.40
N PHE A 194 18.37 16.76 6.69
CA PHE A 194 17.61 15.53 6.91
C PHE A 194 18.55 14.33 7.08
N PRO A 195 19.31 14.25 8.18
CA PRO A 195 20.12 13.06 8.48
C PRO A 195 19.24 11.81 8.53
N VAL A 196 19.83 10.65 8.22
CA VAL A 196 19.16 9.36 8.35
C VAL A 196 19.00 9.07 9.85
N THR A 197 17.79 9.23 10.39
CA THR A 197 17.52 8.91 11.81
C THR A 197 17.14 7.45 11.99
N LYS A 198 16.27 6.94 11.12
CA LYS A 198 15.84 5.54 11.16
C LYS A 198 15.54 5.03 9.76
N ARG A 199 16.10 3.87 9.40
CA ARG A 199 15.73 3.16 8.17
C ARG A 199 14.90 1.94 8.53
N MET A 200 13.69 1.87 8.00
CA MET A 200 12.84 0.70 8.14
C MET A 200 13.45 -0.48 7.38
N SER A 201 13.51 -1.66 7.98
CA SER A 201 14.00 -2.85 7.27
C SER A 201 12.98 -3.29 6.22
N PHE A 202 13.40 -3.38 4.96
CA PHE A 202 12.57 -3.96 3.90
C PHE A 202 12.63 -5.50 4.00
N VAL A 203 11.76 -6.08 4.83
CA VAL A 203 11.69 -7.53 5.10
C VAL A 203 10.27 -8.07 4.91
N PRO A 204 10.10 -9.39 4.75
CA PRO A 204 8.81 -10.01 4.48
C PRO A 204 7.75 -9.65 5.53
N ASN A 205 6.53 -9.44 5.04
CA ASN A 205 5.31 -9.28 5.83
C ASN A 205 5.42 -8.25 6.97
N SER A 206 6.19 -7.19 6.72
CA SER A 206 6.48 -6.12 7.68
C SER A 206 6.05 -4.78 7.12
N GLY A 207 6.16 -3.72 7.92
CA GLY A 207 5.84 -2.39 7.44
C GLY A 207 5.88 -1.36 8.54
N TYR A 208 5.25 -0.22 8.26
CA TYR A 208 5.11 0.84 9.23
C TYR A 208 3.80 1.60 9.03
N ALA A 209 3.39 2.33 10.07
CA ALA A 209 2.28 3.27 10.01
C ALA A 209 2.61 4.54 10.81
N PHE A 210 2.16 5.71 10.33
CA PHE A 210 2.24 6.96 11.09
C PHE A 210 1.10 7.91 10.75
N ALA A 211 0.74 8.75 11.72
CA ALA A 211 -0.16 9.88 11.50
C ALA A 211 0.61 10.98 10.76
N VAL A 212 0.10 11.43 9.62
CA VAL A 212 0.79 12.45 8.81
C VAL A 212 0.81 13.78 9.57
N GLY A 213 1.99 14.38 9.72
CA GLY A 213 2.20 15.65 10.44
C GLY A 213 3.36 16.46 9.87
N GLU A 214 3.66 17.60 10.49
CA GLU A 214 4.77 18.49 10.09
C GLU A 214 6.15 17.93 10.49
N GLU A 215 6.17 16.98 11.39
CA GLU A 215 7.37 16.29 11.87
C GLU A 215 7.65 15.00 11.08
N THR A 216 6.70 14.49 10.28
CA THR A 216 6.79 13.16 9.67
C THR A 216 7.59 13.14 8.37
N TRP A 217 8.85 13.59 8.44
CA TRP A 217 9.77 13.62 7.31
C TRP A 217 10.26 12.23 6.96
N HIS A 218 10.07 11.85 5.71
CA HIS A 218 10.50 10.54 5.23
C HIS A 218 10.92 10.56 3.76
N SER A 219 11.73 9.59 3.37
CA SER A 219 12.29 9.46 2.03
C SER A 219 12.50 7.99 1.66
N ALA A 220 12.90 7.74 0.41
CA ALA A 220 13.51 6.47 0.03
C ALA A 220 14.70 6.77 -0.88
N ASP A 221 15.84 6.17 -0.55
CA ASP A 221 17.05 6.24 -1.37
C ASP A 221 16.80 5.63 -2.75
N THR A 222 17.67 5.97 -3.69
CA THR A 222 17.65 5.39 -5.04
C THR A 222 17.82 3.88 -4.95
N ILE A 223 16.84 3.15 -5.49
CA ILE A 223 16.93 1.70 -5.64
C ILE A 223 18.02 1.40 -6.67
N GLY A 224 19.05 0.64 -6.27
CA GLY A 224 20.11 0.22 -7.16
C GLY A 224 19.73 -0.98 -8.02
N GLN A 225 20.62 -1.40 -8.92
CA GLN A 225 20.39 -2.52 -9.83
C GLN A 225 20.44 -3.89 -9.13
N GLU A 226 20.89 -3.94 -7.87
CA GLU A 226 20.93 -5.15 -7.05
C GLU A 226 19.55 -5.57 -6.53
N VAL A 227 18.52 -4.74 -6.69
CA VAL A 227 17.15 -5.02 -6.26
C VAL A 227 16.20 -4.98 -7.46
N ASP A 228 15.65 -6.13 -7.84
CA ASP A 228 14.69 -6.23 -8.96
C ASP A 228 13.48 -5.30 -8.79
N ALA A 229 12.91 -5.32 -7.58
CA ALA A 229 11.76 -4.50 -7.23
C ALA A 229 11.64 -4.31 -5.72
N ARG A 230 11.17 -3.12 -5.31
CA ARG A 230 10.67 -2.86 -3.97
C ARG A 230 9.15 -2.81 -4.03
N ASP A 231 8.56 -3.97 -3.77
CA ASP A 231 7.12 -4.19 -3.79
C ASP A 231 6.47 -3.89 -2.44
N SER A 232 5.35 -3.17 -2.46
CA SER A 232 4.63 -2.83 -1.22
C SER A 232 3.16 -2.51 -1.45
N ILE A 233 2.36 -2.58 -0.39
CA ILE A 233 1.03 -1.97 -0.35
C ILE A 233 1.14 -0.64 0.39
N LEU A 234 0.81 0.46 -0.28
CA LEU A 234 0.56 1.75 0.33
C LEU A 234 -0.92 1.85 0.71
N LEU A 235 -1.21 1.86 2.00
CA LEU A 235 -2.55 2.10 2.52
C LEU A 235 -2.59 3.53 3.09
N THR A 236 -3.30 4.41 2.40
CA THR A 236 -3.43 5.81 2.81
C THR A 236 -4.85 6.08 3.28
N TYR A 237 -4.99 6.71 4.45
CA TYR A 237 -6.26 7.25 4.91
C TYR A 237 -6.32 8.72 4.52
N PHE A 238 -7.21 9.07 3.59
CA PHE A 238 -7.42 10.45 3.17
C PHE A 238 -8.46 11.11 4.07
N VAL A 239 -8.19 12.37 4.45
CA VAL A 239 -9.10 13.19 5.24
C VAL A 239 -10.24 13.68 4.34
N ASP A 240 -11.47 13.60 4.85
CA ASP A 240 -12.67 14.10 4.21
C ASP A 240 -12.91 15.57 4.58
N THR A 241 -11.99 16.46 4.18
CA THR A 241 -12.09 17.89 4.49
C THR A 241 -13.12 18.64 3.64
N PHE A 242 -13.67 18.01 2.59
CA PHE A 242 -14.74 18.59 1.76
C PHE A 242 -15.68 17.48 1.24
N PRO A 243 -16.95 17.45 1.68
CA PRO A 243 -17.93 16.43 1.24
C PRO A 243 -18.02 16.28 -0.29
N GLY A 244 -17.84 17.39 -1.02
CA GLY A 244 -17.86 17.41 -2.48
C GLY A 244 -16.73 16.59 -3.14
N ARG A 245 -15.56 16.45 -2.51
CA ARG A 245 -14.43 15.69 -3.07
C ARG A 245 -14.60 14.19 -2.86
N TYR A 246 -15.08 13.77 -1.69
CA TYR A 246 -15.45 12.39 -1.42
C TYR A 246 -16.57 11.93 -2.35
N VAL A 247 -17.65 12.73 -2.47
CA VAL A 247 -18.75 12.45 -3.40
C VAL A 247 -18.25 12.43 -4.84
N ARG A 248 -17.46 13.41 -5.29
CA ARG A 248 -16.87 13.41 -6.64
C ARG A 248 -15.99 12.19 -6.90
N ASN A 249 -15.14 11.80 -5.96
CA ASN A 249 -14.30 10.60 -6.11
C ASN A 249 -15.15 9.34 -6.12
N ARG A 250 -16.22 9.26 -5.31
CA ARG A 250 -17.17 8.14 -5.31
C ARG A 250 -18.00 8.08 -6.59
N LEU A 251 -18.43 9.22 -7.14
CA LEU A 251 -19.12 9.32 -8.43
C LEU A 251 -18.19 8.97 -9.59
N LYS A 252 -16.94 9.45 -9.59
CA LYS A 252 -15.92 9.01 -10.57
C LYS A 252 -15.68 7.50 -10.50
N ARG A 253 -15.64 6.92 -9.29
CA ARG A 253 -15.52 5.46 -9.10
C ARG A 253 -16.74 4.71 -9.63
N ALA A 254 -17.95 5.18 -9.33
CA ALA A 254 -19.19 4.60 -9.85
C ALA A 254 -19.25 4.70 -11.38
N GLY A 255 -18.90 5.85 -11.96
CA GLY A 255 -18.78 6.05 -13.40
C GLY A 255 -17.75 5.10 -14.04
N ASN A 256 -16.55 4.99 -13.46
CA ASN A 256 -15.52 4.04 -13.91
C ASN A 256 -16.01 2.59 -13.83
N PHE A 257 -16.77 2.25 -12.79
CA PHE A 257 -17.37 0.92 -12.64
C PHE A 257 -18.39 0.63 -13.75
N VAL A 258 -19.29 1.58 -14.04
CA VAL A 258 -20.29 1.44 -15.11
C VAL A 258 -19.62 1.41 -16.50
N LEU A 259 -18.78 2.39 -16.81
CA LEU A 259 -18.08 2.50 -18.10
C LEU A 259 -17.22 1.28 -18.42
N SER A 260 -16.49 0.75 -17.43
CA SER A 260 -15.68 -0.45 -17.67
C SER A 260 -16.51 -1.72 -17.77
N SER A 261 -17.82 -1.69 -17.45
CA SER A 261 -18.73 -2.83 -17.63
C SER A 261 -19.28 -2.89 -19.06
N LEU A 262 -19.20 -1.76 -19.77
CA LEU A 262 -19.62 -1.61 -21.17
C LEU A 262 -18.44 -1.75 -22.14
N ALA A 263 -17.20 -1.71 -21.66
CA ALA A 263 -16.01 -1.90 -22.49
C ALA A 263 -15.86 -3.39 -22.87
N PRO A 264 -15.75 -3.74 -24.17
CA PRO A 264 -15.52 -5.12 -24.59
C PRO A 264 -14.20 -5.64 -24.02
N ARG A 265 -14.21 -6.88 -23.51
CA ARG A 265 -12.97 -7.58 -23.14
C ARG A 265 -12.14 -7.73 -24.42
N PRO A 266 -10.83 -7.45 -24.42
CA PRO A 266 -9.99 -7.84 -25.54
C PRO A 266 -10.10 -9.35 -25.72
N LEU A 267 -10.44 -9.76 -26.93
CA LEU A 267 -10.45 -11.17 -27.33
C LEU A 267 -9.04 -11.72 -27.08
N ARG A 268 -8.97 -12.86 -26.40
CA ARG A 268 -7.77 -13.69 -26.35
C ARG A 268 -7.43 -14.05 -27.80
N ASP A 269 -6.37 -13.45 -28.36
CA ASP A 269 -5.87 -13.93 -29.65
C ASP A 269 -5.34 -15.35 -29.46
N GLY A 270 -5.97 -16.26 -30.18
CA GLY A 270 -5.63 -17.66 -30.23
C GLY A 270 -4.20 -17.86 -30.69
N GLY A 271 -3.53 -18.83 -30.06
CA GLY A 271 -2.19 -19.23 -30.45
C GLY A 271 -2.11 -19.50 -31.94
N LYS A 272 -1.13 -18.85 -32.59
CA LYS A 272 -0.59 -19.36 -33.84
C LYS A 272 0.63 -20.19 -33.52
N SER A 273 0.45 -21.49 -33.68
CA SER A 273 1.51 -22.46 -33.98
C SER A 273 2.40 -21.91 -35.09
N PHE A 274 3.70 -21.82 -34.85
CA PHE A 274 4.68 -21.79 -35.92
C PHE A 274 5.19 -23.22 -36.13
N GLN A 275 4.72 -23.85 -37.21
CA GLN A 275 5.49 -24.80 -37.98
C GLN A 275 6.18 -24.00 -39.10
N GLY A 276 7.45 -24.28 -39.33
CA GLY A 276 8.30 -23.63 -40.32
C GLY A 276 9.73 -23.56 -39.83
#